data_AF-A0A6I7NX98-F1
#
_entry.id   AF-A0A6I7NX98-F1
#
_cell.length_a   1.000
_cell.length_b   1.000
_cell.length_c   1.000
_cell.angle_alpha   90.00
_cell.angle_beta   90.00
_cell.angle_gamma   90.00
#
_symmetry.space_group_name_H-M   'P 1'
#
loop_
_entity.id
_entity.type
_entity.pdbx_description
1 polymer ?
#
loop_
_entity_poly.entity_id
_entity_poly.type
_entity_poly.pdbx_seq_one_letter_code
_entity_poly.pdbx_strand_id
1 'polypeptide(L)'
;MVFIKRLIWLLVAFLFFLVFQVDLFGQDTTVRTIHGTVTDSADNQTIQNVHVYLSNTTDGTVTDAGGHYILKTELTGHFTLVFSHVGYDTKSVEIRLGEETEIEATTELHTVVYDLNGVAIIAEADDEWERNLDLFTKEFIGTSFIAQDAEILNPWIIEFGINGNGQLEANASEPLLIEHHALGYHIHVDLISFRWDPDEGTGHYTFFHRFTEMESDSWRQRRSWRYQRRLAFRGSFEHFLHSLYHDQLSQDKFMTAVQDSFKTTEIELLNQYELDEYLADREIKYSSHPGLKGFRIRENVDIIFLRSYARSVIRERSRLVPQNPSNIFLVTEHGRLFHPLSLRIDGVWSQHRIGDLLPVGFTL
;
A
#
# COMPACT_ATOMS: atom_id res chain seq x y z
N MET A 1 47.47 -44.36 26.17
CA MET A 1 46.13 -43.94 26.64
C MET A 1 45.78 -42.48 26.31
N VAL A 2 46.71 -41.52 26.43
CA VAL A 2 46.49 -40.09 26.09
C VAL A 2 46.22 -39.87 24.59
N PHE A 3 46.90 -40.60 23.71
CA PHE A 3 46.74 -40.47 22.25
C PHE A 3 45.33 -40.87 21.77
N ILE A 4 44.77 -41.96 22.30
CA ILE A 4 43.43 -42.45 21.97
C ILE A 4 42.35 -41.44 22.42
N LYS A 5 42.51 -40.82 23.60
CA LYS A 5 41.60 -39.77 24.06
C LYS A 5 41.61 -38.54 23.16
N ARG A 6 42.78 -38.11 22.66
CA ARG A 6 42.89 -37.00 21.70
C ARG A 6 42.23 -37.32 20.36
N LEU A 7 42.38 -38.55 19.88
CA LEU A 7 41.74 -39.01 18.64
C LEU A 7 40.20 -39.04 18.75
N ILE A 8 39.68 -39.47 19.91
CA ILE A 8 38.23 -39.46 20.20
C ILE A 8 37.69 -38.02 20.25
N TRP A 9 38.40 -37.10 20.90
CA TRP A 9 37.99 -35.69 20.94
C TRP A 9 38.02 -35.02 19.55
N LEU A 10 38.98 -35.36 18.70
CA LEU A 10 39.03 -34.90 17.31
C LEU A 10 37.87 -35.49 16.48
N LEU A 11 37.53 -36.76 16.68
CA LEU A 11 36.38 -37.39 16.03
C LEU A 11 35.05 -36.79 16.49
N VAL A 12 34.89 -36.49 17.78
CA VAL A 12 33.68 -35.83 18.33
C VAL A 12 33.56 -34.40 17.80
N ALA A 13 34.66 -33.65 17.74
CA ALA A 13 34.67 -32.31 17.15
C ALA A 13 34.35 -32.34 15.64
N PHE A 14 34.86 -33.33 14.91
CA PHE A 14 34.56 -33.54 13.50
C PHE A 14 33.09 -33.94 13.28
N LEU A 15 32.54 -34.80 14.14
CA LEU A 15 31.12 -35.18 14.10
C LEU A 15 30.21 -33.98 14.45
N PHE A 16 30.63 -33.14 15.39
CA PHE A 16 29.92 -31.90 15.76
C PHE A 16 29.97 -30.86 14.64
N PHE A 17 31.06 -30.80 13.88
CA PHE A 17 31.20 -29.95 12.69
C PHE A 17 30.34 -30.44 11.52
N LEU A 18 30.15 -31.76 11.38
CA LEU A 18 29.26 -32.37 10.38
C LEU A 18 27.77 -32.13 10.68
N VAL A 19 27.38 -32.01 11.96
CA VAL A 19 26.01 -31.67 12.38
C VAL A 19 25.72 -30.16 12.24
N PHE A 20 26.76 -29.33 12.11
CA PHE A 20 26.64 -27.88 11.87
C PHE A 20 26.62 -27.48 10.40
N GLN A 21 26.54 -28.44 9.47
CA GLN A 21 26.12 -28.20 8.09
C GLN A 21 24.60 -27.93 8.10
N VAL A 22 24.19 -26.81 8.69
CA VAL A 22 22.85 -26.28 8.48
C VAL A 22 22.84 -25.88 7.01
N ASP A 23 21.98 -26.54 6.24
CA ASP A 23 21.72 -26.16 4.86
C ASP A 23 21.42 -24.66 4.84
N LEU A 24 22.39 -23.88 4.36
CA LEU A 24 22.15 -22.55 3.86
C LEU A 24 21.34 -22.75 2.59
N PHE A 25 20.04 -23.02 2.73
CA PHE A 25 19.08 -22.74 1.69
C PHE A 25 19.18 -21.23 1.47
N GLY A 26 20.05 -20.82 0.54
CA GLY A 26 19.88 -19.54 -0.12
C GLY A 26 18.43 -19.51 -0.59
N GLN A 27 17.68 -18.49 -0.18
CA GLN A 27 16.35 -18.27 -0.70
C GLN A 27 16.52 -18.12 -2.22
N ASP A 28 16.15 -19.15 -2.98
CA ASP A 28 16.04 -19.05 -4.44
C ASP A 28 15.03 -17.95 -4.71
N THR A 29 15.56 -16.76 -4.96
CA THR A 29 14.75 -15.58 -5.16
C THR A 29 14.42 -15.57 -6.64
N THR A 30 13.31 -16.23 -6.97
CA THR A 30 12.81 -16.28 -8.34
C THR A 30 12.44 -14.88 -8.79
N VAL A 31 13.27 -14.30 -9.65
CA VAL A 31 12.99 -13.03 -10.30
C VAL A 31 11.91 -13.26 -11.38
N ARG A 32 10.86 -12.45 -11.32
CA ARG A 32 9.79 -12.38 -12.33
C ARG A 32 9.99 -11.15 -13.19
N THR A 33 9.67 -11.28 -14.46
CA THR A 33 9.81 -10.24 -15.48
C THR A 33 8.45 -9.94 -16.09
N ILE A 34 7.97 -8.73 -15.84
CA ILE A 34 6.80 -8.18 -16.53
C ILE A 34 7.32 -7.33 -17.68
N HIS A 35 6.78 -7.52 -18.88
CA HIS A 35 7.19 -6.77 -20.05
C HIS A 35 6.00 -6.48 -20.96
N GLY A 36 6.16 -5.50 -21.83
CA GLY A 36 5.12 -5.16 -22.80
C GLY A 36 5.44 -3.85 -23.49
N THR A 37 4.48 -3.40 -24.29
CA THR A 37 4.55 -2.10 -24.98
C THR A 37 3.41 -1.22 -24.52
N VAL A 38 3.66 0.09 -24.44
CA VAL A 38 2.63 1.10 -24.16
C VAL A 38 2.41 1.95 -25.40
N THR A 39 1.15 2.13 -25.79
CA THR A 39 0.75 2.87 -26.99
C THR A 39 -0.32 3.91 -26.68
N ASP A 40 -0.45 4.92 -27.54
CA ASP A 40 -1.53 5.89 -27.51
C ASP A 40 -2.75 5.31 -28.21
N SER A 41 -3.90 5.30 -27.52
CA SER A 41 -5.16 4.79 -28.07
C SER A 41 -5.68 5.58 -29.28
N ALA A 42 -5.29 6.85 -29.44
CA ALA A 42 -5.78 7.72 -30.50
C ALA A 42 -5.13 7.42 -31.86
N ASP A 43 -3.83 7.09 -31.89
CA ASP A 43 -3.07 6.93 -33.12
C ASP A 43 -2.18 5.67 -33.16
N ASN A 44 -2.19 4.84 -32.11
CA ASN A 44 -1.38 3.64 -31.92
C ASN A 44 0.14 3.90 -31.91
N GLN A 45 0.59 5.14 -31.69
CA GLN A 45 2.02 5.42 -31.53
C GLN A 45 2.52 4.93 -30.17
N THR A 46 3.75 4.43 -30.13
CA THR A 46 4.41 4.00 -28.90
C THR A 46 4.73 5.19 -28.00
N ILE A 47 4.47 5.06 -26.70
CA ILE A 47 4.69 6.13 -25.73
C ILE A 47 5.98 5.86 -24.95
N GLN A 48 6.97 6.74 -25.12
CA GLN A 48 8.21 6.74 -24.35
C GLN A 48 8.01 7.39 -22.97
N ASN A 49 8.81 7.02 -21.98
CA ASN A 49 8.85 7.61 -20.64
C ASN A 49 7.59 7.36 -19.78
N VAL A 50 6.78 6.35 -20.10
CA VAL A 50 5.67 5.92 -19.24
C VAL A 50 6.26 5.24 -18.02
N HIS A 51 5.89 5.71 -16.83
CA HIS A 51 6.20 5.04 -15.58
C HIS A 51 5.35 3.78 -15.47
N VAL A 52 6.00 2.63 -15.33
CA VAL A 52 5.35 1.34 -15.15
C VAL A 52 5.79 0.75 -13.83
N TYR A 53 4.87 0.56 -12.87
CA TYR A 53 5.25 0.16 -11.52
C TYR A 53 4.21 -0.72 -10.83
N LEU A 54 4.64 -1.47 -9.83
CA LEU A 54 3.74 -2.21 -8.94
C LEU A 54 3.30 -1.28 -7.81
N SER A 55 1.99 -1.01 -7.72
CA SER A 55 1.45 -0.09 -6.73
C SER A 55 1.80 -0.53 -5.30
N ASN A 56 2.09 0.44 -4.45
CA ASN A 56 2.51 0.29 -3.07
C ASN A 56 3.83 -0.50 -2.91
N THR A 57 4.72 -0.48 -3.90
CA THR A 57 6.04 -1.12 -3.81
C THR A 57 7.16 -0.14 -4.16
N THR A 58 8.41 -0.61 -4.13
CA THR A 58 9.57 0.08 -4.70
C THR A 58 9.86 -0.32 -6.15
N ASP A 59 9.11 -1.26 -6.70
CA ASP A 59 9.43 -1.92 -7.97
C ASP A 59 8.74 -1.19 -9.12
N GLY A 60 9.54 -0.65 -10.03
CA GLY A 60 9.07 0.05 -11.21
C GLY A 60 10.15 0.24 -12.25
N THR A 61 9.72 0.64 -13.43
CA THR A 61 10.54 0.86 -14.61
C THR A 61 9.92 1.98 -15.44
N VAL A 62 10.53 2.28 -16.57
CA VAL A 62 10.06 3.32 -17.51
C VAL A 62 10.14 2.77 -18.93
N THR A 63 9.19 3.12 -19.79
CA THR A 63 9.24 2.72 -21.20
C THR A 63 10.39 3.39 -21.95
N ASP A 64 11.02 2.64 -22.85
CA ASP A 64 12.08 3.13 -23.74
C ASP A 64 11.53 3.95 -24.92
N ALA A 65 12.43 4.36 -25.83
CA ALA A 65 12.07 5.16 -27.02
C ALA A 65 11.12 4.43 -28.00
N GLY A 66 11.00 3.11 -27.90
CA GLY A 66 10.03 2.32 -28.66
C GLY A 66 8.79 1.96 -27.85
N GLY A 67 8.59 2.56 -26.68
CA GLY A 67 7.46 2.28 -25.78
C GLY A 67 7.53 0.92 -25.08
N HIS A 68 8.65 0.19 -25.16
CA HIS A 68 8.81 -1.10 -24.51
C HIS A 68 9.28 -0.91 -23.07
N TYR A 69 8.82 -1.78 -22.16
CA TYR A 69 9.32 -1.80 -20.80
C TYR A 69 9.64 -3.22 -20.33
N ILE A 70 10.53 -3.30 -19.35
CA ILE A 70 10.87 -4.53 -18.62
C ILE A 70 10.93 -4.16 -17.14
N LEU A 71 10.02 -4.72 -16.35
CA LEU A 71 9.96 -4.60 -14.88
C LEU A 71 10.36 -5.94 -14.28
N LYS A 72 11.41 -5.94 -13.45
CA LYS A 72 11.85 -7.12 -12.72
C LYS A 72 11.51 -6.99 -11.25
N THR A 73 10.96 -8.06 -10.68
CA THR A 73 10.52 -8.08 -9.28
C THR A 73 10.73 -9.46 -8.67
N GLU A 74 11.03 -9.48 -7.39
CA GLU A 74 11.15 -10.70 -6.58
C GLU A 74 9.84 -10.99 -5.82
N LEU A 75 8.89 -10.05 -5.88
CA LEU A 75 7.62 -10.14 -5.18
C LEU A 75 6.73 -11.25 -5.73
N THR A 76 5.86 -11.75 -4.86
CA THR A 76 4.84 -12.76 -5.17
C THR A 76 3.49 -12.30 -4.68
N GLY A 77 2.43 -12.74 -5.34
CA GLY A 77 1.07 -12.44 -4.93
C GLY A 77 0.32 -11.48 -5.83
N HIS A 78 -0.73 -10.86 -5.29
CA HIS A 78 -1.60 -9.91 -6.01
C HIS A 78 -1.08 -8.48 -5.94
N PHE A 79 -0.95 -7.84 -7.11
CA PHE A 79 -0.53 -6.46 -7.25
C PHE A 79 -1.29 -5.76 -8.36
N THR A 80 -1.42 -4.45 -8.23
CA THR A 80 -1.86 -3.59 -9.33
C THR A 80 -0.63 -3.08 -10.09
N LEU A 81 -0.51 -3.44 -11.37
CA LEU A 81 0.45 -2.84 -12.30
C LEU A 81 -0.12 -1.52 -12.82
N VAL A 82 0.62 -0.44 -12.66
CA VAL A 82 0.16 0.91 -13.00
C VAL A 82 1.03 1.51 -14.07
N PHE A 83 0.39 2.14 -15.05
CA PHE A 83 0.99 2.88 -16.15
C PHE A 83 0.60 4.35 -15.99
N SER A 84 1.60 5.20 -15.76
CA SER A 84 1.43 6.63 -15.50
C SER A 84 2.30 7.45 -16.44
N HIS A 85 1.70 8.46 -17.06
CA HIS A 85 2.39 9.41 -17.90
C HIS A 85 1.63 10.74 -17.89
N VAL A 86 2.37 11.85 -17.86
CA VAL A 86 1.78 13.21 -17.91
C VAL A 86 0.98 13.38 -19.20
N GLY A 87 -0.25 13.91 -19.10
CA GLY A 87 -1.15 14.09 -20.24
C GLY A 87 -1.94 12.84 -20.65
N TYR A 88 -1.87 11.76 -19.89
CA TYR A 88 -2.65 10.53 -20.10
C TYR A 88 -3.40 10.12 -18.83
N ASP A 89 -4.51 9.39 -19.02
CA ASP A 89 -5.22 8.76 -17.91
C ASP A 89 -4.35 7.64 -17.33
N THR A 90 -4.21 7.62 -16.00
CA THR A 90 -3.54 6.52 -15.30
C THR A 90 -4.28 5.21 -15.59
N LYS A 91 -3.58 4.24 -16.18
CA LYS A 91 -4.12 2.90 -16.44
C LYS A 91 -3.60 1.93 -15.39
N SER A 92 -4.48 1.09 -14.86
CA SER A 92 -4.12 0.05 -13.91
C SER A 92 -4.62 -1.32 -14.37
N VAL A 93 -3.82 -2.36 -14.13
CA VAL A 93 -4.15 -3.75 -14.42
C VAL A 93 -3.83 -4.59 -13.19
N GLU A 94 -4.79 -5.36 -12.70
CA GLU A 94 -4.54 -6.35 -11.66
C GLU A 94 -3.71 -7.50 -12.23
N ILE A 95 -2.59 -7.82 -11.59
CA ILE A 95 -1.67 -8.88 -11.98
C ILE A 95 -1.38 -9.79 -10.80
N ARG A 96 -1.03 -11.04 -11.11
CA ARG A 96 -0.60 -12.04 -10.14
C ARG A 96 0.84 -12.45 -10.43
N LEU A 97 1.69 -12.32 -9.42
CA LEU A 97 3.08 -12.77 -9.44
C LEU A 97 3.17 -14.15 -8.79
N GLY A 98 3.03 -15.20 -9.60
CA GLY A 98 2.97 -16.60 -9.16
C GLY A 98 4.22 -17.40 -9.48
N GLU A 99 4.06 -18.60 -10.03
CA GLU A 99 5.18 -19.41 -10.55
C GLU A 99 5.66 -18.94 -11.92
N GLU A 100 4.79 -18.26 -12.68
CA GLU A 100 5.14 -17.66 -13.97
C GLU A 100 6.22 -16.59 -13.77
N THR A 101 7.32 -16.75 -14.50
CA THR A 101 8.49 -15.87 -14.45
C THR A 101 8.48 -14.80 -15.52
N GLU A 102 7.63 -14.95 -16.55
CA GLU A 102 7.45 -13.98 -17.62
C GLU A 102 5.96 -13.69 -17.78
N ILE A 103 5.61 -12.41 -17.69
CA ILE A 103 4.24 -11.91 -17.82
C ILE A 103 4.25 -10.81 -18.87
N GLU A 104 3.45 -10.99 -19.93
CA GLU A 104 3.25 -9.95 -20.94
C GLU A 104 2.04 -9.09 -20.56
N ALA A 105 2.24 -7.77 -20.49
CA ALA A 105 1.21 -6.79 -20.16
C ALA A 105 1.36 -5.54 -21.06
N THR A 106 0.92 -5.66 -22.30
CA THR A 106 0.83 -4.56 -23.27
C THR A 106 -0.46 -3.77 -23.04
N THR A 107 -0.41 -2.44 -23.16
CA THR A 107 -1.58 -1.58 -22.93
C THR A 107 -1.62 -0.34 -23.81
N GLU A 108 -2.80 0.27 -23.87
CA GLU A 108 -3.02 1.57 -24.50
C GLU A 108 -3.42 2.61 -23.44
N LEU A 109 -2.94 3.84 -23.59
CA LEU A 109 -3.31 4.97 -22.76
C LEU A 109 -4.24 5.92 -23.52
N HIS A 110 -5.18 6.52 -22.79
CA HIS A 110 -6.05 7.57 -23.32
C HIS A 110 -5.47 8.93 -22.96
N THR A 111 -5.40 9.82 -23.94
CA THR A 111 -4.94 11.20 -23.71
C THR A 111 -5.99 11.95 -22.88
N VAL A 112 -5.51 12.68 -21.88
CA VAL A 112 -6.35 13.60 -21.12
C VAL A 112 -6.33 14.94 -21.83
N VAL A 113 -7.50 15.34 -22.33
CA VAL A 113 -7.71 16.73 -22.76
C VAL A 113 -8.23 17.48 -21.55
N TYR A 114 -7.33 18.16 -20.84
CA TYR A 114 -7.74 19.14 -19.83
C TYR A 114 -8.58 20.20 -20.55
N ASP A 115 -9.84 20.35 -20.17
CA ASP A 115 -10.64 21.47 -20.64
C ASP A 115 -10.08 22.73 -19.98
N LEU A 116 -9.20 23.44 -20.70
CA LEU A 116 -8.56 24.69 -20.26
C LEU A 116 -9.58 25.85 -20.11
N ASN A 117 -10.85 25.55 -19.92
CA ASN A 117 -11.89 26.48 -19.50
C ASN A 117 -11.70 26.83 -18.03
N GLY A 118 -10.65 27.61 -17.79
CA GLY A 118 -10.26 28.07 -16.47
C GLY A 118 -8.78 27.82 -16.19
N VAL A 119 -7.89 28.29 -17.07
CA VAL A 119 -6.62 28.81 -16.54
C VAL A 119 -7.02 29.97 -15.63
N ALA A 120 -7.33 29.67 -14.38
CA ALA A 120 -7.20 30.63 -13.30
C ALA A 120 -5.75 31.06 -13.40
N ILE A 121 -5.56 32.27 -13.93
CA ILE A 121 -4.29 32.97 -13.90
C ILE A 121 -3.86 32.84 -12.43
N ILE A 122 -2.76 32.13 -12.18
CA ILE A 122 -2.07 32.14 -10.89
C ILE A 122 -1.51 33.56 -10.76
N ALA A 123 -2.38 34.48 -10.39
CA ALA A 123 -2.09 35.83 -9.97
C ALA A 123 -2.57 35.88 -8.53
N GLU A 124 -1.59 35.83 -7.63
CA GLU A 124 -1.75 35.76 -6.16
C GLU A 124 -2.22 34.39 -5.67
N ALA A 125 -1.52 33.83 -4.68
CA ALA A 125 -2.02 32.67 -3.94
C ALA A 125 -3.37 33.07 -3.34
N ASP A 126 -4.45 32.55 -3.92
CA ASP A 126 -5.80 32.75 -3.41
C ASP A 126 -5.86 32.12 -2.02
N ASP A 127 -6.24 32.91 -1.00
CA ASP A 127 -6.46 32.42 0.38
C ASP A 127 -7.34 31.16 0.39
N GLU A 128 -8.23 30.99 -0.60
CA GLU A 128 -9.02 29.78 -0.78
C GLU A 128 -8.20 28.56 -1.19
N TRP A 129 -7.29 28.70 -2.15
CA TRP A 129 -6.44 27.60 -2.59
C TRP A 129 -5.54 27.11 -1.45
N GLU A 130 -4.94 28.03 -0.68
CA GLU A 130 -4.12 27.66 0.48
C GLU A 130 -4.93 26.90 1.54
N ARG A 131 -6.15 27.36 1.85
CA ARG A 131 -7.05 26.64 2.78
C ARG A 131 -7.42 25.24 2.27
N ASN A 132 -7.68 25.11 0.95
CA ASN A 132 -8.00 23.83 0.34
C ASN A 132 -6.78 22.90 0.32
N LEU A 133 -5.57 23.44 0.09
CA LEU A 133 -4.33 22.68 0.18
C LEU A 133 -4.07 22.21 1.61
N ASP A 134 -4.32 23.03 2.62
CA ASP A 134 -4.17 22.63 4.02
C ASP A 134 -5.13 21.49 4.38
N LEU A 135 -6.40 21.60 3.96
CA LEU A 135 -7.38 20.54 4.15
C LEU A 135 -6.98 19.26 3.40
N PHE A 136 -6.59 19.38 2.13
CA PHE A 136 -6.12 18.25 1.34
C PHE A 136 -4.91 17.58 1.99
N THR A 137 -3.88 18.33 2.34
CA THR A 137 -2.67 17.83 3.01
C THR A 137 -3.04 17.09 4.28
N LYS A 138 -3.87 17.68 5.14
CA LYS A 138 -4.33 17.06 6.39
C LYS A 138 -5.06 15.74 6.14
N GLU A 139 -5.98 15.72 5.18
CA GLU A 139 -6.86 14.57 4.92
C GLU A 139 -6.29 13.58 3.90
N PHE A 140 -5.15 13.88 3.28
CA PHE A 140 -4.44 12.99 2.37
C PHE A 140 -3.17 12.42 3.00
N ILE A 141 -2.28 13.28 3.53
CA ILE A 141 -1.05 12.89 4.25
C ILE A 141 -1.38 12.26 5.61
N GLY A 142 -2.36 12.82 6.32
CA GLY A 142 -2.75 12.39 7.66
C GLY A 142 -2.14 13.25 8.77
N THR A 143 -2.60 13.03 10.00
CA THR A 143 -2.25 13.87 11.16
C THR A 143 -1.45 13.13 12.22
N SER A 144 -0.98 11.91 11.92
CA SER A 144 -0.18 11.11 12.84
C SER A 144 1.16 11.80 13.12
N PHE A 145 1.83 11.37 14.20
CA PHE A 145 3.18 11.88 14.51
C PHE A 145 4.20 11.56 13.41
N ILE A 146 4.05 10.43 12.71
CA ILE A 146 4.98 10.03 11.64
C ILE A 146 4.68 10.84 10.37
N ALA A 147 3.39 11.00 10.03
CA ALA A 147 2.95 11.73 8.85
C ALA A 147 3.40 13.22 8.84
N GLN A 148 3.68 13.82 10.00
CA GLN A 148 4.19 15.20 10.09
C GLN A 148 5.56 15.41 9.42
N ASP A 149 6.34 14.34 9.24
CA ASP A 149 7.64 14.39 8.56
C ASP A 149 7.51 14.08 7.04
N ALA A 150 6.31 14.23 6.47
CA ALA A 150 6.02 14.08 5.04
C ALA A 150 5.58 15.42 4.42
N GLU A 151 6.16 15.78 3.28
CA GLU A 151 5.93 17.05 2.57
C GLU A 151 5.61 16.81 1.09
N ILE A 152 4.55 17.44 0.58
CA ILE A 152 4.24 17.46 -0.87
C ILE A 152 5.17 18.49 -1.53
N LEU A 153 6.02 18.03 -2.44
CA LEU A 153 7.03 18.86 -3.10
C LEU A 153 6.51 19.64 -4.30
N ASN A 154 5.41 19.20 -4.91
CA ASN A 154 4.79 19.81 -6.09
C ASN A 154 3.31 20.19 -5.89
N PRO A 155 2.92 20.91 -4.82
CA PRO A 155 1.50 21.17 -4.56
C PRO A 155 0.82 22.01 -5.67
N TRP A 156 1.58 22.78 -6.45
CA TRP A 156 1.06 23.64 -7.53
C TRP A 156 0.43 22.88 -8.70
N ILE A 157 0.60 21.57 -8.79
CA ILE A 157 -0.09 20.74 -9.80
C ILE A 157 -1.50 20.34 -9.37
N ILE A 158 -1.91 20.69 -8.14
CA ILE A 158 -3.22 20.37 -7.60
C ILE A 158 -4.20 21.48 -7.94
N GLU A 159 -5.25 21.10 -8.66
CA GLU A 159 -6.42 21.93 -8.91
C GLU A 159 -7.55 21.51 -7.98
N PHE A 160 -8.11 22.50 -7.28
CA PHE A 160 -9.25 22.30 -6.39
C PHE A 160 -10.53 22.82 -7.04
N GLY A 161 -11.63 22.12 -6.77
CA GLY A 161 -12.96 22.53 -7.17
C GLY A 161 -14.00 22.13 -6.14
N ILE A 162 -15.20 22.71 -6.23
CA ILE A 162 -16.35 22.29 -5.44
C ILE A 162 -17.37 21.65 -6.39
N ASN A 163 -17.79 20.41 -6.09
CA ASN A 163 -18.80 19.76 -6.89
C ASN A 163 -20.22 20.23 -6.55
N GLY A 164 -21.21 19.76 -7.32
CA GLY A 164 -22.62 20.16 -7.13
C GLY A 164 -23.21 19.83 -5.76
N ASN A 165 -22.54 18.98 -4.96
CA ASN A 165 -22.94 18.60 -3.61
C ASN A 165 -22.18 19.39 -2.53
N GLY A 166 -21.32 20.34 -2.89
CA GLY A 166 -20.53 21.12 -1.93
C GLY A 166 -19.24 20.43 -1.46
N GLN A 167 -18.86 19.29 -2.03
CA GLN A 167 -17.63 18.60 -1.64
C GLN A 167 -16.42 19.19 -2.36
N LEU A 168 -15.32 19.32 -1.64
CA LEU A 168 -14.00 19.63 -2.19
C LEU A 168 -13.53 18.45 -3.05
N GLU A 169 -13.21 18.75 -4.30
CA GLU A 169 -12.54 17.87 -5.23
C GLU A 169 -11.11 18.33 -5.47
N ALA A 170 -10.19 17.39 -5.64
CA ALA A 170 -8.82 17.66 -6.00
C ALA A 170 -8.41 16.78 -7.18
N ASN A 171 -7.80 17.40 -8.18
CA ASN A 171 -7.22 16.73 -9.34
C ASN A 171 -5.75 17.14 -9.47
N ALA A 172 -4.91 16.24 -9.97
CA ALA A 172 -3.50 16.50 -10.18
C ALA A 172 -3.14 16.26 -11.64
N SER A 173 -2.43 17.20 -12.28
CA SER A 173 -2.04 17.08 -13.70
C SER A 173 -0.86 16.13 -13.93
N GLU A 174 -0.13 15.81 -12.86
CA GLU A 174 1.04 14.92 -12.84
C GLU A 174 1.03 14.13 -11.52
N PRO A 175 1.89 13.10 -11.35
CA PRO A 175 2.01 12.43 -10.06
C PRO A 175 2.49 13.40 -8.95
N LEU A 176 1.85 13.36 -7.78
CA LEU A 176 2.33 14.08 -6.61
C LEU A 176 3.62 13.43 -6.10
N LEU A 177 4.59 14.27 -5.74
CA LEU A 177 5.84 13.85 -5.14
C LEU A 177 5.83 14.22 -3.66
N ILE A 178 5.88 13.22 -2.80
CA ILE A 178 5.95 13.39 -1.35
C ILE A 178 7.33 12.97 -0.87
N GLU A 179 8.03 13.85 -0.18
CA GLU A 179 9.28 13.52 0.52
C GLU A 179 8.98 13.19 1.97
N HIS A 180 9.41 12.01 2.44
CA HIS A 180 9.16 11.57 3.80
C HIS A 180 10.46 11.30 4.56
N HIS A 181 10.91 12.28 5.33
CA HIS A 181 12.20 12.23 6.03
C HIS A 181 12.28 11.19 7.15
N ALA A 182 11.19 10.98 7.91
CA ALA A 182 11.18 9.98 8.99
C ALA A 182 11.28 8.55 8.46
N LEU A 183 10.59 8.26 7.35
CA LEU A 183 10.58 6.93 6.74
C LEU A 183 11.69 6.75 5.71
N GLY A 184 12.31 7.83 5.23
CA GLY A 184 13.39 7.77 4.25
C GLY A 184 12.90 7.32 2.87
N TYR A 185 11.77 7.88 2.42
CA TYR A 185 11.19 7.56 1.11
C TYR A 185 10.78 8.83 0.37
N HIS A 186 10.91 8.80 -0.96
CA HIS A 186 10.06 9.57 -1.86
C HIS A 186 8.86 8.72 -2.25
N ILE A 187 7.66 9.26 -2.14
CA ILE A 187 6.40 8.61 -2.53
C ILE A 187 5.87 9.35 -3.75
N HIS A 188 5.72 8.63 -4.86
CA HIS A 188 5.08 9.17 -6.06
C HIS A 188 3.64 8.69 -6.09
N VAL A 189 2.70 9.59 -6.35
CA VAL A 189 1.27 9.33 -6.18
C VAL A 189 0.49 9.76 -7.41
N ASP A 190 -0.17 8.81 -8.02
CA ASP A 190 -1.16 9.03 -9.07
C ASP A 190 -2.53 9.18 -8.41
N LEU A 191 -2.99 10.43 -8.23
CA LEU A 191 -4.28 10.74 -7.64
C LEU A 191 -5.41 10.46 -8.63
N ILE A 192 -6.29 9.51 -8.30
CA ILE A 192 -7.40 9.10 -9.18
C ILE A 192 -8.69 9.84 -8.82
N SER A 193 -8.96 10.01 -7.53
CA SER A 193 -10.06 10.84 -7.07
C SER A 193 -9.80 11.34 -5.66
N PHE A 194 -10.26 12.55 -5.38
CA PHE A 194 -10.38 13.08 -4.02
C PHE A 194 -11.73 13.78 -3.94
N ARG A 195 -12.57 13.37 -2.99
CA ARG A 195 -13.84 14.03 -2.66
C ARG A 195 -13.97 14.12 -1.16
N TRP A 196 -14.08 15.33 -0.65
CA TRP A 196 -14.14 15.58 0.78
C TRP A 196 -15.22 16.60 1.13
N ASP A 197 -16.08 16.25 2.07
CA ASP A 197 -17.05 17.15 2.67
C ASP A 197 -16.36 17.90 3.83
N PRO A 198 -16.10 19.22 3.67
CA PRO A 198 -15.41 20.00 4.70
C PRO A 198 -16.28 20.23 5.95
N ASP A 199 -17.60 20.20 5.82
CA ASP A 199 -18.54 20.46 6.91
C ASP A 199 -18.73 19.20 7.77
N GLU A 200 -18.86 18.04 7.13
CA GLU A 200 -18.99 16.75 7.82
C GLU A 200 -17.64 16.15 8.24
N GLY A 201 -16.54 16.58 7.62
CA GLY A 201 -15.22 15.99 7.83
C GLY A 201 -15.15 14.54 7.35
N THR A 202 -15.89 14.21 6.29
CA THR A 202 -15.92 12.87 5.70
C THR A 202 -15.68 12.92 4.21
N GLY A 203 -15.19 11.83 3.64
CA GLY A 203 -14.91 11.77 2.22
C GLY A 203 -14.21 10.48 1.83
N HIS A 204 -13.87 10.38 0.56
CA HIS A 204 -13.12 9.27 0.01
C HIS A 204 -12.13 9.79 -1.03
N TYR A 205 -11.03 9.08 -1.14
CA TYR A 205 -10.04 9.31 -2.17
C TYR A 205 -9.43 7.98 -2.60
N THR A 206 -9.00 7.93 -3.84
CA THR A 206 -8.36 6.77 -4.45
C THR A 206 -7.12 7.22 -5.17
N PHE A 207 -6.06 6.43 -5.08
CA PHE A 207 -4.77 6.74 -5.67
C PHE A 207 -3.99 5.45 -5.88
N PHE A 208 -3.01 5.51 -6.77
CA PHE A 208 -1.92 4.55 -6.81
C PHE A 208 -0.64 5.26 -6.37
N HIS A 209 0.33 4.50 -5.87
CA HIS A 209 1.58 5.09 -5.43
C HIS A 209 2.75 4.12 -5.53
N ARG A 210 3.96 4.65 -5.56
CA ARG A 210 5.21 3.87 -5.44
C ARG A 210 6.19 4.60 -4.55
N PHE A 211 7.11 3.83 -3.99
CA PHE A 211 8.17 4.33 -3.13
C PHE A 211 9.49 4.35 -3.88
N THR A 212 10.37 5.27 -3.50
CA THR A 212 11.80 5.24 -3.85
C THR A 212 12.55 5.51 -2.56
N GLU A 213 13.48 4.62 -2.18
CA GLU A 213 14.24 4.79 -0.95
C GLU A 213 15.23 5.94 -1.10
N MET A 214 15.25 6.82 -0.09
CA MET A 214 16.23 7.91 -0.04
C MET A 214 17.63 7.35 0.24
N GLU A 215 18.64 7.95 -0.36
CA GLU A 215 20.02 7.61 -0.06
C GLU A 215 20.53 8.37 1.17
N SER A 216 21.34 7.69 2.00
CA SER A 216 22.06 8.34 3.09
C SER A 216 23.31 7.54 3.44
N ASP A 217 24.46 8.21 3.51
CA ASP A 217 25.71 7.62 3.99
C ASP A 217 25.74 7.41 5.52
N SER A 218 24.86 8.11 6.25
CA SER A 218 24.82 8.06 7.70
C SER A 218 24.13 6.79 8.20
N TRP A 219 24.91 5.89 8.81
CA TRP A 219 24.37 4.70 9.45
C TRP A 219 23.31 5.03 10.52
N ARG A 220 23.45 6.19 11.20
CA ARG A 220 22.50 6.66 12.22
C ARG A 220 21.15 6.98 11.60
N GLN A 221 21.16 7.64 10.44
CA GLN A 221 19.95 7.99 9.71
C GLN A 221 19.25 6.73 9.18
N ARG A 222 19.98 5.82 8.52
CA ARG A 222 19.42 4.52 8.07
C ARG A 222 18.84 3.70 9.23
N ARG A 223 19.48 3.73 10.40
CA ARG A 223 18.95 3.10 11.63
C ARG A 223 17.69 3.80 12.14
N SER A 224 17.64 5.12 12.09
CA SER A 224 16.46 5.92 12.43
C SER A 224 15.28 5.56 11.52
N TRP A 225 15.48 5.51 10.20
CA TRP A 225 14.45 5.10 9.24
C TRP A 225 13.89 3.71 9.55
N ARG A 226 14.75 2.70 9.76
CA ARG A 226 14.30 1.35 10.14
C ARG A 226 13.48 1.35 11.43
N TYR A 227 13.85 2.17 12.41
CA TYR A 227 13.10 2.31 13.65
C TYR A 227 11.73 2.97 13.41
N GLN A 228 11.67 4.07 12.65
CA GLN A 228 10.43 4.77 12.34
C GLN A 228 9.48 3.91 11.49
N ARG A 229 9.99 3.22 10.47
CA ARG A 229 9.20 2.25 9.66
C ARG A 229 8.59 1.16 10.55
N ARG A 230 9.34 0.65 11.53
CA ARG A 230 8.82 -0.30 12.52
C ARG A 230 7.73 0.29 13.41
N LEU A 231 7.80 1.57 13.76
CA LEU A 231 6.74 2.27 14.51
C LEU A 231 5.50 2.55 13.65
N ALA A 232 5.69 2.89 12.37
CA ALA A 232 4.60 3.06 11.42
C ALA A 232 3.83 1.75 11.23
N PHE A 233 4.54 0.64 11.01
CA PHE A 233 3.92 -0.67 10.80
C PHE A 233 3.21 -1.22 12.04
N ARG A 234 3.87 -1.24 13.21
CA ARG A 234 3.34 -1.93 14.39
C ARG A 234 2.06 -1.30 14.91
N GLY A 235 0.98 -2.09 14.87
CA GLY A 235 -0.35 -1.64 15.29
C GLY A 235 -1.04 -0.75 14.26
N SER A 236 -0.54 -0.68 13.03
CA SER A 236 -1.26 -0.09 11.89
C SER A 236 -2.42 -0.96 11.44
N PHE A 237 -3.29 -0.39 10.59
CA PHE A 237 -4.35 -1.15 9.93
C PHE A 237 -3.77 -2.25 9.01
N GLU A 238 -2.67 -1.99 8.31
CA GLU A 238 -1.97 -2.99 7.51
C GLU A 238 -1.47 -4.16 8.37
N HIS A 239 -0.83 -3.87 9.50
CA HIS A 239 -0.40 -4.92 10.43
C HIS A 239 -1.60 -5.74 10.94
N PHE A 240 -2.71 -5.08 11.26
CA PHE A 240 -3.93 -5.77 11.65
C PHE A 240 -4.46 -6.70 10.54
N LEU A 241 -4.54 -6.23 9.29
CA LEU A 241 -5.01 -7.04 8.17
C LEU A 241 -4.06 -8.20 7.87
N HIS A 242 -2.75 -7.97 7.96
CA HIS A 242 -1.75 -9.03 7.84
C HIS A 242 -1.96 -10.08 8.95
N SER A 243 -2.08 -9.66 10.21
CA SER A 243 -2.36 -10.56 11.34
C SER A 243 -3.70 -11.27 11.21
N LEU A 244 -4.74 -10.61 10.66
CA LEU A 244 -6.05 -11.22 10.39
C LEU A 244 -5.93 -12.29 9.31
N TYR A 245 -5.21 -12.00 8.22
CA TYR A 245 -4.99 -12.94 7.12
C TYR A 245 -4.22 -14.18 7.59
N HIS A 246 -3.20 -14.03 8.44
CA HIS A 246 -2.34 -15.14 8.90
C HIS A 246 -2.81 -15.79 10.21
N ASP A 247 -4.03 -15.50 10.69
CA ASP A 247 -4.60 -16.04 11.93
C ASP A 247 -3.73 -15.74 13.18
N GLN A 248 -3.13 -14.55 13.20
CA GLN A 248 -2.12 -14.09 14.18
C GLN A 248 -2.60 -12.94 15.10
N LEU A 249 -3.88 -12.52 15.02
CA LEU A 249 -4.39 -11.39 15.82
C LEU A 249 -4.04 -11.45 17.31
N SER A 250 -4.20 -12.62 17.94
CA SER A 250 -3.88 -12.81 19.37
C SER A 250 -2.39 -12.71 19.66
N GLN A 251 -1.54 -13.23 18.78
CA GLN A 251 -0.07 -13.15 18.88
C GLN A 251 0.39 -11.68 18.78
N ASP A 252 -0.21 -10.93 17.86
CA ASP A 252 0.10 -9.52 17.63
C ASP A 252 -0.68 -8.56 18.54
N LYS A 253 -1.41 -9.12 19.52
CA LYS A 253 -2.12 -8.39 20.59
C LYS A 253 -3.22 -7.47 20.09
N PHE A 254 -3.87 -7.86 18.99
CA PHE A 254 -5.13 -7.27 18.55
C PHE A 254 -6.29 -7.95 19.28
N MET A 255 -7.27 -7.14 19.69
CA MET A 255 -8.53 -7.61 20.24
C MET A 255 -9.70 -6.99 19.49
N THR A 256 -10.63 -7.81 19.05
CA THR A 256 -11.89 -7.42 18.42
C THR A 256 -12.97 -7.29 19.49
N ALA A 257 -13.70 -6.18 19.52
CA ALA A 257 -14.76 -5.92 20.48
C ALA A 257 -16.03 -5.42 19.80
N VAL A 258 -17.19 -5.73 20.40
CA VAL A 258 -18.47 -5.13 20.00
C VAL A 258 -18.37 -3.62 20.18
N GLN A 259 -18.96 -2.86 19.24
CA GLN A 259 -18.95 -1.40 19.21
C GLN A 259 -19.20 -0.79 20.61
N ASP A 260 -18.35 0.17 20.97
CA ASP A 260 -18.45 0.98 22.21
C ASP A 260 -18.43 0.13 23.49
N SER A 261 -17.92 -1.10 23.41
CA SER A 261 -17.83 -2.04 24.54
C SER A 261 -16.41 -2.59 24.70
N PHE A 262 -16.24 -3.48 25.69
CA PHE A 262 -15.06 -4.34 25.83
C PHE A 262 -15.40 -5.83 25.64
N LYS A 263 -16.63 -6.14 25.23
CA LYS A 263 -17.06 -7.51 24.99
C LYS A 263 -16.44 -7.98 23.68
N THR A 264 -15.67 -9.07 23.73
CA THR A 264 -15.05 -9.64 22.54
C THR A 264 -16.09 -10.04 21.50
N THR A 265 -15.78 -9.82 20.23
CA THR A 265 -16.52 -10.31 19.06
C THR A 265 -15.55 -10.96 18.08
N GLU A 266 -16.03 -11.70 17.10
CA GLU A 266 -15.19 -12.33 16.08
C GLU A 266 -15.47 -11.73 14.70
N ILE A 267 -14.43 -11.65 13.88
CA ILE A 267 -14.54 -11.39 12.45
C ILE A 267 -14.64 -12.76 11.78
N GLU A 268 -15.75 -13.01 11.09
CA GLU A 268 -16.07 -14.32 10.54
C GLU A 268 -15.27 -14.55 9.25
N LEU A 269 -14.41 -15.57 9.22
CA LEU A 269 -13.74 -16.02 7.99
C LEU A 269 -14.75 -16.77 7.12
N LEU A 270 -14.89 -16.36 5.87
CA LEU A 270 -15.73 -17.05 4.89
C LEU A 270 -15.13 -18.41 4.54
N ASN A 271 -15.98 -19.43 4.43
CA ASN A 271 -15.55 -20.68 3.83
C ASN A 271 -15.45 -20.54 2.29
N GLN A 272 -14.82 -21.53 1.64
CA GLN A 272 -14.58 -21.47 0.19
C GLN A 272 -15.86 -21.29 -0.63
N TYR A 273 -16.96 -21.94 -0.25
CA TYR A 273 -18.22 -21.83 -0.99
C TYR A 273 -18.81 -20.41 -0.89
N GLU A 274 -18.81 -19.82 0.30
CA GLU A 274 -19.29 -18.45 0.50
C GLU A 274 -18.42 -17.43 -0.25
N LEU A 275 -17.10 -17.66 -0.28
CA LEU A 275 -16.18 -16.83 -1.03
C LEU A 275 -16.42 -16.94 -2.54
N ASP A 276 -16.54 -18.15 -3.07
CA ASP A 276 -16.80 -18.38 -4.50
C ASP A 276 -18.13 -17.75 -4.93
N GLU A 277 -19.17 -17.86 -4.12
CA GLU A 277 -20.47 -17.22 -4.34
C GLU A 277 -20.35 -15.69 -4.37
N TYR A 278 -19.66 -15.12 -3.39
CA TYR A 278 -19.44 -13.68 -3.30
C TYR A 278 -18.67 -13.10 -4.49
N LEU A 279 -17.64 -13.82 -4.94
CA LEU A 279 -16.81 -13.42 -6.07
C LEU A 279 -17.55 -13.56 -7.40
N ALA A 280 -18.31 -14.65 -7.58
CA ALA A 280 -19.11 -14.88 -8.79
C ALA A 280 -20.17 -13.78 -9.01
N ASP A 281 -20.85 -13.33 -7.94
CA ASP A 281 -21.83 -12.23 -7.97
C ASP A 281 -21.23 -10.89 -8.44
N ARG A 282 -19.90 -10.73 -8.34
CA ARG A 282 -19.15 -9.53 -8.75
C ARG A 282 -18.35 -9.73 -10.04
N GLU A 283 -18.57 -10.86 -10.72
CA GLU A 283 -17.79 -11.25 -11.90
C GLU A 283 -16.28 -11.34 -11.64
N ILE A 284 -15.88 -11.53 -10.38
CA ILE A 284 -14.49 -11.71 -9.97
C ILE A 284 -14.16 -13.20 -10.06
N LYS A 285 -13.18 -13.57 -10.88
CA LYS A 285 -12.73 -14.96 -10.98
C LYS A 285 -11.73 -15.28 -9.86
N TYR A 286 -12.07 -16.20 -8.95
CA TYR A 286 -11.14 -16.66 -7.90
C TYR A 286 -9.88 -17.31 -8.48
N SER A 287 -9.98 -17.97 -9.63
CA SER A 287 -8.80 -18.52 -10.35
C SER A 287 -7.77 -17.44 -10.71
N SER A 288 -8.21 -16.20 -10.89
CA SER A 288 -7.35 -15.04 -11.10
C SER A 288 -6.84 -14.45 -9.78
N HIS A 289 -7.47 -14.82 -8.65
CA HIS A 289 -7.17 -14.33 -7.30
C HIS A 289 -6.88 -15.42 -6.23
N PRO A 290 -6.04 -16.46 -6.48
CA PRO A 290 -5.78 -17.49 -5.47
C PRO A 290 -5.14 -16.92 -4.21
N GLY A 291 -5.60 -17.37 -3.04
CA GLY A 291 -5.08 -16.93 -1.74
C GLY A 291 -5.90 -15.81 -1.09
N LEU A 292 -6.81 -15.18 -1.82
CA LEU A 292 -7.68 -14.17 -1.25
C LEU A 292 -8.53 -14.75 -0.11
N LYS A 293 -8.51 -14.12 1.07
CA LYS A 293 -9.39 -14.48 2.19
C LYS A 293 -10.54 -13.49 2.29
N GLY A 294 -11.77 -14.00 2.43
CA GLY A 294 -12.96 -13.19 2.67
C GLY A 294 -13.35 -13.18 4.14
N PHE A 295 -13.71 -12.01 4.64
CA PHE A 295 -14.10 -11.80 6.03
C PHE A 295 -15.44 -11.07 6.11
N ARG A 296 -16.27 -11.43 7.08
CA ARG A 296 -17.60 -10.86 7.32
C ARG A 296 -17.69 -10.22 8.69
N ILE A 297 -18.25 -9.01 8.74
CA ILE A 297 -18.47 -8.24 9.97
C ILE A 297 -19.96 -7.86 10.07
N ARG A 298 -20.70 -8.45 11.02
CA ARG A 298 -22.18 -8.27 11.08
C ARG A 298 -22.62 -6.91 11.62
N GLU A 299 -21.77 -6.27 12.40
CA GLU A 299 -21.98 -4.97 13.03
C GLU A 299 -20.62 -4.29 13.18
N ASN A 300 -20.56 -2.98 13.41
CA ASN A 300 -19.27 -2.29 13.56
C ASN A 300 -18.39 -2.96 14.63
N VAL A 301 -17.12 -3.21 14.30
CA VAL A 301 -16.18 -3.87 15.22
C VAL A 301 -15.12 -2.88 15.66
N ASP A 302 -14.97 -2.72 16.96
CA ASP A 302 -13.86 -1.98 17.54
C ASP A 302 -12.63 -2.89 17.60
N ILE A 303 -11.50 -2.42 17.07
CA ILE A 303 -10.20 -3.06 17.19
C ILE A 303 -9.39 -2.33 18.24
N ILE A 304 -9.02 -3.06 19.28
CA ILE A 304 -8.23 -2.57 20.40
C ILE A 304 -6.83 -3.16 20.30
N PHE A 305 -5.81 -2.31 20.33
CA PHE A 305 -4.43 -2.71 20.11
C PHE A 305 -3.45 -1.89 20.93
N LEU A 306 -2.21 -2.35 21.01
CA LEU A 306 -1.13 -1.63 21.68
C LEU A 306 -0.24 -0.95 20.65
N ARG A 307 -0.01 0.34 20.81
CA ARG A 307 0.97 1.08 20.02
C ARG A 307 2.13 1.54 20.90
N SER A 308 3.35 1.33 20.40
CA SER A 308 4.56 1.79 21.06
C SER A 308 4.87 3.20 20.60
N TYR A 309 4.90 4.13 21.54
CA TYR A 309 5.45 5.46 21.38
C TYR A 309 6.79 5.52 22.11
N ALA A 310 7.63 6.52 21.81
CA ALA A 310 9.03 6.59 22.27
C ALA A 310 9.26 6.23 23.75
N ARG A 311 8.33 6.55 24.66
CA ARG A 311 8.44 6.27 26.11
C ARG A 311 7.25 5.53 26.72
N SER A 312 6.24 5.15 25.93
CA SER A 312 5.01 4.57 26.46
C SER A 312 4.38 3.60 25.48
N VAL A 313 3.79 2.53 26.00
CA VAL A 313 2.88 1.69 25.24
C VAL A 313 1.46 2.09 25.62
N ILE A 314 0.69 2.55 24.65
CA ILE A 314 -0.66 3.05 24.86
C ILE A 314 -1.64 2.07 24.21
N ARG A 315 -2.78 1.87 24.87
CA ARG A 315 -3.89 1.11 24.33
C ARG A 315 -4.73 2.03 23.47
N GLU A 316 -4.80 1.72 22.19
CA GLU A 316 -5.52 2.48 21.18
C GLU A 316 -6.79 1.73 20.74
N ARG A 317 -7.68 2.47 20.08
CA ARG A 317 -8.91 1.93 19.51
C ARG A 317 -9.16 2.52 18.12
N SER A 318 -9.48 1.64 17.19
CA SER A 318 -10.02 1.97 15.87
C SER A 318 -11.30 1.18 15.66
N ARG A 319 -12.10 1.54 14.65
CA ARG A 319 -13.34 0.85 14.32
C ARG A 319 -13.40 0.53 12.83
N LEU A 320 -13.90 -0.67 12.53
CA LEU A 320 -14.20 -1.11 11.17
C LEU A 320 -15.71 -1.00 10.94
N VAL A 321 -16.09 -0.29 9.88
CA VAL A 321 -17.48 -0.05 9.49
C VAL A 321 -17.68 -0.58 8.07
N PRO A 322 -18.42 -1.69 7.87
CA PRO A 322 -18.66 -2.23 6.52
C PRO A 322 -19.43 -1.23 5.65
N GLN A 323 -19.03 -1.09 4.39
CA GLN A 323 -19.63 -0.15 3.43
C GLN A 323 -20.48 -0.83 2.35
N ASN A 324 -20.65 -2.15 2.44
CA ASN A 324 -21.39 -2.93 1.45
C ASN A 324 -22.49 -3.77 2.13
N PRO A 325 -23.63 -4.04 1.45
CA PRO A 325 -24.77 -4.73 2.05
C PRO A 325 -24.47 -6.15 2.56
N SER A 326 -23.51 -6.83 1.93
CA SER A 326 -23.01 -8.15 2.33
C SER A 326 -22.17 -8.13 3.60
N ASN A 327 -21.70 -6.95 4.02
CA ASN A 327 -20.71 -6.73 5.06
C ASN A 327 -19.45 -7.61 4.93
N ILE A 328 -19.06 -7.90 3.69
CA ILE A 328 -17.89 -8.72 3.35
C ILE A 328 -16.78 -7.79 2.86
N PHE A 329 -15.56 -8.08 3.27
CA PHE A 329 -14.35 -7.49 2.71
C PHE A 329 -13.33 -8.59 2.42
N LEU A 330 -12.46 -8.32 1.47
CA LEU A 330 -11.49 -9.28 0.95
C LEU A 330 -10.09 -8.78 1.29
N VAL A 331 -9.24 -9.67 1.81
CA VAL A 331 -7.88 -9.35 2.27
C VAL A 331 -6.87 -10.22 1.53
N THR A 332 -5.82 -9.58 1.03
CA THR A 332 -4.69 -10.25 0.37
C THR A 332 -3.64 -10.72 1.38
N GLU A 333 -2.75 -11.61 0.95
CA GLU A 333 -1.65 -12.18 1.71
C GLU A 333 -0.68 -11.15 2.30
N HIS A 334 -0.62 -9.96 1.71
CA HIS A 334 0.19 -8.83 2.15
C HIS A 334 -0.52 -7.92 3.16
N GLY A 335 -1.71 -8.30 3.64
CA GLY A 335 -2.46 -7.51 4.62
C GLY A 335 -3.09 -6.26 4.03
N ARG A 336 -3.67 -6.36 2.83
CA ARG A 336 -4.34 -5.24 2.14
C ARG A 336 -5.77 -5.58 1.77
N LEU A 337 -6.63 -4.56 1.71
CA LEU A 337 -7.97 -4.71 1.16
C LEU A 337 -7.88 -4.85 -0.36
N PHE A 338 -8.52 -5.88 -0.90
CA PHE A 338 -8.67 -6.03 -2.35
C PHE A 338 -9.58 -4.93 -2.95
N HIS A 339 -10.60 -4.51 -2.19
CA HIS A 339 -11.41 -3.35 -2.51
C HIS A 339 -11.28 -2.31 -1.39
N PRO A 340 -10.52 -1.21 -1.60
CA PRO A 340 -10.23 -0.22 -0.56
C PRO A 340 -11.48 0.40 0.09
N LEU A 341 -12.56 0.58 -0.67
CA LEU A 341 -13.82 1.17 -0.19
C LEU A 341 -14.76 0.17 0.50
N SER A 342 -14.35 -1.10 0.66
CA SER A 342 -15.20 -2.12 1.31
C SER A 342 -15.40 -1.87 2.82
N LEU A 343 -14.47 -1.13 3.44
CA LEU A 343 -14.50 -0.76 4.85
C LEU A 343 -14.23 0.75 5.00
N ARG A 344 -15.00 1.41 5.87
CA ARG A 344 -14.63 2.71 6.45
C ARG A 344 -13.95 2.46 7.78
N ILE A 345 -12.93 3.25 8.06
CA ILE A 345 -12.11 3.14 9.27
C ILE A 345 -12.32 4.40 10.11
N ASP A 346 -12.73 4.22 11.36
CA ASP A 346 -12.84 5.31 12.34
C ASP A 346 -11.81 5.12 13.47
N GLY A 347 -11.60 6.17 14.28
CA GLY A 347 -10.69 6.15 15.42
C GLY A 347 -9.24 6.45 15.01
N VAL A 348 -8.26 5.87 15.72
CA VAL A 348 -6.85 6.25 15.54
C VAL A 348 -6.34 5.99 14.12
N TRP A 349 -6.77 4.88 13.50
CA TRP A 349 -6.36 4.57 12.13
C TRP A 349 -6.94 5.50 11.08
N SER A 350 -8.01 6.26 11.34
CA SER A 350 -8.50 7.24 10.36
C SER A 350 -7.54 8.42 10.17
N GLN A 351 -6.61 8.61 11.11
CA GLN A 351 -5.55 9.63 11.04
C GLN A 351 -4.31 9.13 10.31
N HIS A 352 -4.18 7.81 10.12
CA HIS A 352 -3.05 7.19 9.44
C HIS A 352 -3.40 7.06 7.96
N ARG A 353 -2.79 7.91 7.15
CA ARG A 353 -3.10 8.00 5.72
C ARG A 353 -1.82 7.74 4.92
N ILE A 354 -1.60 8.39 3.78
CA ILE A 354 -0.46 8.07 2.92
C ILE A 354 0.88 8.31 3.64
N GLY A 355 0.95 9.26 4.58
CA GLY A 355 2.12 9.56 5.39
C GLY A 355 2.51 8.46 6.39
N ASP A 356 1.66 7.46 6.64
CA ASP A 356 2.00 6.31 7.48
C ASP A 356 2.27 5.04 6.66
N LEU A 357 2.13 5.08 5.33
CA LEU A 357 2.25 3.90 4.50
C LEU A 357 3.70 3.48 4.30
N LEU A 358 3.87 2.17 4.13
CA LEU A 358 5.13 1.51 3.81
C LEU A 358 4.96 0.67 2.54
N PRO A 359 6.04 0.45 1.78
CA PRO A 359 6.01 -0.48 0.66
C PRO A 359 5.69 -1.90 1.13
N VAL A 360 4.99 -2.66 0.28
CA VAL A 360 4.76 -4.10 0.46
C VAL A 360 6.09 -4.81 0.69
N GLY A 361 6.07 -5.85 1.53
CA GLY A 361 7.25 -6.65 1.85
C GLY A 361 8.08 -6.09 3.00
N PHE A 362 7.73 -4.92 3.55
CA PHE A 362 8.28 -4.50 4.84
C PHE A 362 7.86 -5.49 5.94
N THR A 363 8.80 -6.32 6.37
CA THR A 363 8.63 -7.27 7.48
C THR A 363 9.64 -6.95 8.59
N LEU A 364 9.25 -7.24 9.84
CA LEU A 364 9.86 -6.71 11.06
C LEU A 364 11.20 -7.32 11.47
#